data_AF-A0A7X9DLF0-F1
#
_entry.id   AF-A0A7X9DLF0-F1
#
_cell.length_a   1.000
_cell.length_b   1.000
_cell.length_c   1.000
_cell.angle_alpha   90.00
_cell.angle_beta   90.00
_cell.angle_gamma   90.00
#
_symmetry.space_group_name_H-M   'P 1'
#
loop_
_entity.id
_entity.type
_entity.pdbx_description
1 polymer ?
#
loop_
_entity_poly.entity_id
_entity_poly.type
_entity_poly.pdbx_seq_one_letter_code
_entity_poly.pdbx_strand_id
1 'polypeptide(L)' 'MTEDFVPFTATIKFIKPSTKQGNIVLHKANASDLEDKDDSLVVPVTFY' A
#
# COMPACT_ATOMS: atom_id res chain seq x y z
N MET A 1 -17.85 4.41 15.57
CA MET A 1 -16.73 4.86 14.71
C MET A 1 -17.27 6.03 13.91
N THR A 2 -16.56 7.16 13.85
CA THR A 2 -16.98 8.26 12.97
C THR A 2 -16.51 7.96 11.55
N GLU A 3 -17.31 8.34 10.56
CA GLU A 3 -16.97 8.15 9.13
C GLU A 3 -15.99 9.22 8.62
N ASP A 4 -15.41 9.98 9.53
CA ASP A 4 -14.51 11.07 9.19
C ASP A 4 -13.20 10.50 8.66
N PHE A 5 -12.87 10.87 7.43
CA PHE A 5 -11.61 10.50 6.82
C PHE A 5 -10.47 11.20 7.56
N VAL A 6 -9.68 10.44 8.33
CA VAL A 6 -8.50 10.97 9.04
C VAL A 6 -7.30 10.91 8.08
N PRO A 7 -6.80 12.06 7.58
CA PRO A 7 -5.59 12.05 6.78
C PRO A 7 -4.42 11.54 7.62
N PHE A 8 -3.64 10.63 7.07
CA PHE A 8 -2.44 10.10 7.71
C PHE A 8 -1.25 10.12 6.76
N THR A 9 -0.06 10.16 7.35
CA THR A 9 1.22 10.08 6.65
C THR A 9 2.02 8.94 7.24
N ALA A 10 2.60 8.10 6.38
CA ALA A 10 3.48 7.02 6.78
C ALA A 10 4.80 7.08 6.00
N THR A 11 5.89 6.61 6.60
CA THR A 11 7.20 6.50 5.95
C THR A 11 7.59 5.03 5.85
N ILE A 12 7.80 4.55 4.62
CA ILE A 12 8.28 3.20 4.35
C ILE A 12 9.79 3.27 4.11
N LYS A 13 10.55 2.53 4.90
CA LYS A 13 12.00 2.34 4.70
C LYS A 13 12.22 1.04 3.94
N PHE A 14 13.03 1.09 2.89
CA PHE A 14 13.41 -0.10 2.13
C PHE A 14 14.90 -0.02 1.76
N ILE A 15 15.50 -1.19 1.57
CA ILE A 15 16.84 -1.28 0.97
C ILE A 15 16.67 -1.17 -0.54
N LYS A 16 17.45 -0.29 -1.17
CA LYS A 16 17.39 -0.09 -2.62
C LYS A 16 17.57 -1.44 -3.34
N PRO A 17 16.58 -1.88 -4.13
CA PRO A 17 16.71 -3.12 -4.88
C PRO A 17 17.70 -2.91 -6.05
N SER A 18 18.18 -4.02 -6.63
CA SER A 18 19.00 -3.98 -7.85
C SER A 18 18.19 -3.55 -9.08
N THR A 19 16.86 -3.52 -8.99
CA THR A 19 15.96 -3.10 -10.06
C THR A 19 15.76 -1.58 -10.05
N LYS A 20 15.56 -0.99 -11.23
CA LYS A 20 15.29 0.45 -11.39
C LYS A 20 13.83 0.83 -11.16
N GLN A 21 12.92 -0.13 -11.31
CA GLN A 21 11.48 0.08 -11.19
C GLN A 21 10.87 -1.03 -10.34
N GLY A 22 9.76 -0.70 -9.69
CA GLY A 22 8.97 -1.64 -8.91
C GLY A 22 7.64 -1.02 -8.51
N ASN A 23 6.85 -1.77 -7.75
CA ASN A 23 5.54 -1.33 -7.27
C ASN A 23 5.51 -1.41 -5.76
N ILE A 24 4.98 -0.38 -5.11
CA ILE A 24 4.50 -0.46 -3.73
C ILE A 24 3.04 -0.89 -3.81
N VAL A 25 2.73 -2.05 -3.23
CA VAL A 25 1.36 -2.56 -3.15
C VAL A 25 0.87 -2.40 -1.72
N LEU A 26 -0.16 -1.60 -1.52
CA LEU A 26 -0.81 -1.40 -0.23
C LEU A 26 -2.12 -2.19 -0.23
N HIS A 27 -2.13 -3.31 0.49
CA HIS A 27 -3.33 -4.12 0.68
C HIS A 27 -4.24 -3.47 1.72
N LYS A 28 -5.53 -3.31 1.41
CA LYS A 28 -6.51 -2.89 2.40
C LYS A 28 -6.68 -3.99 3.43
N ALA A 29 -6.80 -3.63 4.70
CA ALA A 29 -7.13 -4.58 5.75
C ALA A 29 -8.55 -5.13 5.51
N ASN A 30 -8.64 -6.38 5.07
CA ASN A 30 -9.91 -7.08 4.91
C ASN A 30 -10.25 -7.84 6.19
N ALA A 31 -11.07 -7.25 7.05
CA ALA A 31 -11.45 -7.87 8.33
C ALA A 31 -12.33 -9.13 8.18
N SER A 32 -12.78 -9.47 6.97
CA SER A 32 -13.64 -10.62 6.71
C SER A 32 -12.93 -11.81 6.08
N ASP A 33 -11.66 -11.67 5.68
CA ASP A 33 -10.88 -12.70 4.96
C ASP A 33 -11.58 -13.26 3.69
N LEU A 34 -12.56 -12.53 3.14
CA LEU A 34 -13.26 -12.90 1.91
C LEU A 34 -12.52 -12.34 0.70
N GLU A 35 -12.09 -13.20 -0.22
CA GLU A 35 -11.35 -12.80 -1.44
C GLU A 35 -12.08 -11.72 -2.26
N ASP A 36 -13.41 -11.77 -2.32
CA ASP A 36 -14.24 -10.79 -3.05
C ASP A 36 -14.12 -9.35 -2.51
N LYS A 37 -13.59 -9.19 -1.29
CA LYS A 37 -13.39 -7.90 -0.62
C LYS A 37 -11.91 -7.52 -0.51
N ASP A 38 -11.02 -8.34 -1.06
CA ASP A 38 -9.61 -7.96 -1.16
C ASP A 38 -9.44 -6.87 -2.20
N ASP A 39 -8.81 -5.78 -1.75
CA ASP A 39 -8.57 -4.61 -2.58
C ASP A 39 -7.20 -4.05 -2.24
N SER A 40 -6.56 -3.43 -3.24
CA SER A 40 -5.17 -3.02 -3.16
C SER A 40 -4.92 -1.76 -3.97
N LEU A 41 -4.12 -0.86 -3.41
CA LEU A 41 -3.58 0.29 -4.14
C LEU A 41 -2.17 -0.05 -4.64
N VAL A 42 -1.94 0.11 -5.94
CA VAL A 42 -0.63 -0.11 -6.55
C VAL A 42 -0.02 1.24 -6.95
N VAL A 43 1.17 1.52 -6.43
CA VAL A 43 1.93 2.74 -6.71
C VAL A 43 3.24 2.37 -7.40
N PRO A 44 3.44 2.72 -8.69
CA PRO A 44 4.71 2.48 -9.38
C PRO A 44 5.80 3.42 -8.85
N VAL A 45 6.99 2.89 -8.61
CA VAL A 45 8.14 3.62 -8.05
C VAL A 45 9.37 3.37 -8.91
N THR A 46 10.14 4.44 -9.13
CA THR A 46 11.48 4.37 -9.73
C THR A 46 12.52 4.53 -8.63
N PHE A 47 13.48 3.61 -8.56
CA PHE A 47 14.57 3.61 -7.59
C PHE A 47 15.80 4.28 -8.21
N TYR A 48 16.21 5.44 -7.65
CA TYR A 48 17.36 6.23 -8.11
C TYR A 48 18.64 5.89 -7.35
#